data_AF-A0A6N2MBR3-F1
#
_entry.id   AF-A0A6N2MBR3-F1
#
_cell.length_a   1.000
_cell.length_b   1.000
_cell.length_c   1.000
_cell.angle_alpha   90.00
_cell.angle_beta   90.00
_cell.angle_gamma   90.00
#
_symmetry.space_group_name_H-M   'P 1'
#
loop_
_entity.id
_entity.type
_entity.pdbx_description
1 polymer ?
#
loop_
_entity_poly.entity_id
_entity_poly.type
_entity_poly.pdbx_seq_one_letter_code
_entity_poly.pdbx_strand_id
1 'polypeptide(L)'
;MTSFLIMMRAEAGRIRDKYPDRIPVIVERAEKSDVPDIDKKKYLVPADLTVGQFVYVVRKRIKLSPEKAIFIFVKNILPPTDLLM
;
A
#
# COMPACT_ATOMS: atom_id res chain seq x y z
N MET A 1 16.54 14.14 6.74
CA MET A 1 15.86 12.86 7.03
C MET A 1 14.69 13.03 8.01
N THR A 2 14.87 13.76 9.11
CA THR A 2 13.81 14.05 10.12
C THR A 2 12.64 14.87 9.59
N SER A 3 12.88 15.88 8.73
CA SER A 3 11.80 16.75 8.21
C SER A 3 10.83 16.04 7.27
N PHE A 4 11.28 15.05 6.48
CA PHE A 4 10.41 14.33 5.55
C PHE A 4 9.39 13.45 6.29
N LEU A 5 9.83 12.76 7.35
CA LEU A 5 8.96 11.93 8.17
C LEU A 5 7.88 12.75 8.90
N ILE A 6 8.24 13.95 9.38
CA ILE A 6 7.33 14.88 10.05
C ILE A 6 6.26 15.38 9.08
N MET A 7 6.66 15.78 7.86
CA MET A 7 5.73 16.26 6.83
C MET A 7 4.74 15.16 6.40
N MET A 8 5.22 13.92 6.23
CA MET A 8 4.36 12.77 5.91
C MET A 8 3.35 12.47 7.02
N ARG A 9 3.76 12.56 8.30
CA ARG A 9 2.84 12.40 9.43
C ARG A 9 1.75 13.47 9.46
N ALA A 10 2.12 14.73 9.22
CA ALA A 10 1.17 15.84 9.18
C ALA A 10 0.22 15.77 7.98
N GLU A 11 0.70 15.27 6.83
CA GLU A 11 -0.13 15.02 5.64
C GLU A 11 -1.10 13.85 5.88
N ALA A 12 -0.60 12.74 6.44
CA ALA A 12 -1.42 11.58 6.78
C ALA A 12 -2.51 11.91 7.82
N GLY A 13 -2.20 12.75 8.82
CA GLY A 13 -3.18 13.24 9.80
C GLY A 13 -4.31 14.02 9.11
N ARG A 14 -3.97 15.05 8.33
CA ARG A 14 -4.96 15.85 7.58
C ARG A 14 -5.84 15.01 6.64
N ILE A 15 -5.24 14.00 6.00
CA ILE A 15 -5.96 13.09 5.12
C ILE A 15 -6.95 12.21 5.90
N ARG A 16 -6.55 11.71 7.07
CA ARG A 16 -7.42 10.91 7.95
C ARG A 16 -8.57 11.75 8.50
N ASP A 17 -8.32 13.01 8.86
CA ASP A 17 -9.38 13.92 9.30
C ASP A 17 -10.40 14.18 8.17
N LYS A 18 -9.93 14.26 6.92
CA LYS A 18 -10.78 14.46 5.73
C LYS A 18 -11.52 13.19 5.30
N TYR A 19 -10.92 12.01 5.51
CA TYR A 19 -11.46 10.71 5.13
C TYR A 19 -11.28 9.71 6.28
N PRO A 20 -12.13 9.76 7.32
CA PRO A 20 -11.94 8.97 8.55
C PRO A 20 -11.99 7.46 8.29
N ASP A 21 -12.78 7.02 7.31
CA ASP A 21 -12.93 5.60 6.97
C ASP A 21 -11.85 5.09 5.99
N ARG A 22 -10.82 5.92 5.72
CA ARG A 22 -9.76 5.58 4.76
C ARG A 22 -8.38 5.70 5.37
N ILE A 23 -7.54 4.74 4.99
CA ILE A 23 -6.20 4.58 5.50
C ILE A 23 -5.22 4.97 4.39
N PRO A 24 -4.39 6.01 4.61
CA PRO A 24 -3.35 6.37 3.67
C PRO A 24 -2.23 5.32 3.70
N VAL A 25 -1.99 4.68 2.56
CA VAL A 25 -0.97 3.64 2.38
C VAL A 25 0.00 4.07 1.29
N ILE A 26 1.30 3.90 1.55
CA ILE A 26 2.36 4.09 0.55
C ILE A 26 2.87 2.71 0.14
N VAL A 27 2.84 2.42 -1.16
CA VAL A 27 3.34 1.18 -1.74
C VAL A 27 4.55 1.48 -2.60
N GLU A 28 5.64 0.77 -2.35
CA GLU A 28 6.87 0.89 -3.11
C GLU A 28 7.32 -0.47 -3.63
N ARG A 29 7.96 -0.45 -4.80
CA ARG A 29 8.61 -1.64 -5.35
C ARG A 29 9.89 -1.93 -4.56
N ALA A 30 10.12 -3.19 -4.21
CA ALA A 30 11.38 -3.60 -3.60
C ALA A 30 12.51 -3.57 -4.65
N GLU A 31 13.70 -3.11 -4.25
CA GLU A 31 14.84 -2.91 -5.18
C GLU A 31 15.25 -4.18 -5.95
N LYS A 32 15.07 -5.35 -5.34
CA LYS A 32 15.44 -6.66 -5.91
C LYS A 32 14.25 -7.43 -6.51
N SER A 33 13.21 -6.72 -6.97
CA SER A 33 12.00 -7.37 -7.50
C SER A 33 11.81 -7.10 -9.00
N ASP A 34 11.44 -8.16 -9.72
CA ASP A 34 11.15 -8.13 -11.16
C ASP A 34 9.70 -7.69 -11.47
N VAL A 35 9.00 -7.12 -10.49
CA VAL A 35 7.66 -6.58 -10.71
C VAL A 35 7.75 -5.24 -11.45
N PRO A 36 6.75 -4.90 -12.29
CA PRO A 36 6.70 -3.59 -12.93
C PRO A 36 6.69 -2.45 -11.90
N ASP A 37 7.17 -1.28 -12.31
CA ASP A 37 7.14 -0.08 -11.47
C ASP A 37 5.69 0.36 -11.16
N ILE A 38 5.53 1.03 -10.02
CA ILE A 38 4.23 1.49 -9.52
C ILE A 38 4.09 2.99 -9.81
N ASP A 39 3.24 3.34 -10.79
CA ASP A 39 3.00 4.74 -11.18
C ASP A 39 2.43 5.60 -10.04
N LYS A 40 1.51 5.04 -9.26
CA LYS A 40 0.88 5.71 -8.10
C LYS A 40 1.23 4.98 -6.82
N LYS A 41 2.15 5.54 -6.05
CA LYS A 41 2.60 4.97 -4.77
C LYS A 41 1.67 5.26 -3.59
N LYS A 42 0.91 6.37 -3.62
CA LYS A 42 0.01 6.78 -2.54
C LYS A 42 -1.42 6.26 -2.80
N TYR A 43 -1.97 5.53 -1.85
CA TYR A 43 -3.32 4.95 -1.89
C TYR A 43 -4.15 5.43 -0.70
N LEU A 44 -5.46 5.57 -0.90
CA LEU A 44 -6.45 5.73 0.17
C LEU A 44 -7.30 4.47 0.19
N VAL A 45 -6.99 3.59 1.13
CA VAL A 45 -7.60 2.26 1.21
C VAL A 45 -8.77 2.32 2.20
N PRO A 46 -9.97 1.84 1.86
CA PRO A 46 -11.05 1.68 2.82
C PRO A 46 -10.65 0.74 3.98
N ALA A 47 -11.03 1.07 5.22
CA ALA A 47 -10.67 0.28 6.40
C ALA A 47 -11.36 -1.10 6.47
N ASP A 48 -12.42 -1.30 5.69
CA ASP A 48 -13.15 -2.57 5.54
C ASP A 48 -12.53 -3.51 4.49
N LEU A 49 -11.50 -3.04 3.77
CA LEU A 49 -10.84 -3.82 2.74
C LEU A 49 -9.81 -4.77 3.36
N THR A 50 -9.77 -6.02 2.91
CA THR A 50 -8.75 -6.98 3.38
C THR A 50 -7.41 -6.77 2.68
N VAL A 51 -6.33 -7.20 3.32
CA VAL A 51 -4.99 -7.25 2.73
C VAL A 51 -5.00 -7.99 1.39
N GLY A 52 -5.70 -9.13 1.30
CA GLY A 52 -5.81 -9.91 0.06
C GLY A 52 -6.49 -9.13 -1.08
N GLN A 53 -7.58 -8.41 -0.76
CA GLN A 53 -8.23 -7.52 -1.72
C GLN A 53 -7.29 -6.37 -2.14
N PHE A 54 -6.51 -5.83 -1.22
CA PHE A 54 -5.55 -4.77 -1.52
C PHE A 54 -4.44 -5.27 -2.45
N VAL A 55 -3.89 -6.47 -2.19
CA VAL A 55 -2.92 -7.14 -3.08
C VAL A 55 -3.48 -7.27 -4.50
N TYR A 56 -4.76 -7.64 -4.64
CA TYR A 56 -5.41 -7.74 -5.93
C TYR A 56 -5.53 -6.37 -6.66
N VAL A 57 -5.83 -5.30 -5.92
CA VAL A 57 -5.84 -3.92 -6.46
C VAL A 57 -4.46 -3.52 -6.94
N VAL A 58 -3.41 -3.79 -6.17
CA VAL A 58 -2.02 -3.50 -6.56
C VAL A 58 -1.64 -4.31 -7.80
N ARG A 59 -1.94 -5.61 -7.85
CA ARG A 59 -1.71 -6.48 -9.02
C ARG A 59 -2.33 -5.89 -10.29
N LYS A 60 -3.58 -5.43 -10.23
CA LYS A 60 -4.25 -4.78 -11.37
C LYS A 60 -3.56 -3.49 -11.80
N ARG A 61 -3.04 -2.69 -10.85
CA ARG A 61 -2.34 -1.43 -11.15
C ARG A 61 -1.04 -1.65 -11.89
N ILE A 62 -0.23 -2.62 -11.46
CA ILE A 62 1.03 -2.96 -12.13
C ILE A 62 0.86 -3.86 -13.36
N LYS A 63 -0.39 -4.20 -13.73
CA LYS A 63 -0.75 -5.08 -14.85
C LYS A 63 0.02 -6.42 -14.83
N LEU A 64 0.24 -6.97 -13.63
CA LEU A 64 0.99 -8.21 -13.47
C LEU A 64 0.13 -9.41 -13.91
N SER A 65 0.72 -10.27 -14.75
CA SER A 65 0.09 -11.51 -15.22
C SER A 65 -0.36 -12.39 -14.04
N PRO A 66 -1.52 -13.09 -14.14
CA PRO A 66 -2.01 -13.95 -13.08
C PRO A 66 -1.02 -15.05 -12.67
N GLU A 67 -0.18 -15.50 -13.61
CA GLU A 67 0.83 -16.54 -13.45
C GLU A 67 2.01 -16.11 -12.57
N LYS A 68 2.25 -14.80 -12.42
CA LYS A 68 3.36 -14.27 -11.62
C LYS A 68 2.93 -13.99 -10.19
N ALA A 69 3.66 -14.53 -9.22
CA ALA A 69 3.41 -14.26 -7.81
C ALA A 69 3.69 -12.79 -7.45
N ILE A 70 2.94 -12.27 -6.48
CA ILE A 70 3.15 -10.96 -5.87
C ILE A 70 3.07 -11.10 -4.36
N PHE A 71 3.99 -10.45 -3.65
CA PHE A 71 4.05 -10.44 -2.19
C PHE A 71 4.13 -8.99 -1.71
N ILE A 72 3.40 -8.68 -0.63
CA ILE A 72 3.46 -7.38 0.05
C ILE A 72 4.05 -7.62 1.43
N PHE A 73 4.94 -6.74 1.86
CA PHE A 73 5.57 -6.80 3.17
C PHE A 73 5.24 -5.55 3.96
N VAL A 74 4.82 -5.74 5.21
CA VAL A 74 4.62 -4.66 6.19
C VAL A 74 5.59 -4.90 7.33
N LYS A 75 6.52 -3.97 7.56
CA LYS A 75 7.62 -4.14 8.54
C LYS A 75 8.41 -5.46 8.34
N ASN A 76 8.72 -5.79 7.09
CA ASN A 76 9.40 -7.03 6.68
C ASN A 76 8.65 -8.34 6.98
N ILE A 77 7.37 -8.27 7.34
CA ILE A 77 6.53 -9.45 7.59
C ILE A 77 5.47 -9.53 6.50
N LEU A 78 5.16 -10.75 6.06
CA LEU A 78 4.00 -11.02 5.20
C LEU A 78 2.73 -10.90 6.06
N PRO A 79 1.88 -9.89 5.83
CA PRO A 79 0.63 -9.77 6.57
C PRO A 79 -0.33 -10.92 6.20
N PRO A 80 -1.17 -11.39 7.14
CA PRO A 80 -2.25 -12.33 6.82
C PRO A 80 -3.21 -11.71 5.80
N THR A 81 -3.65 -12.48 4.81
CA THR A 81 -4.52 -11.99 3.72
C THR A 81 -5.92 -11.57 4.21
N ASP A 82 -6.39 -12.16 5.30
CA ASP A 82 -7.72 -11.92 5.86
C ASP A 82 -7.75 -10.75 6.86
N LEU A 83 -6.60 -10.14 7.14
CA LEU A 83 -6.52 -8.96 8.00
C LEU A 83 -7.14 -7.75 7.28
N LEU A 84 -7.89 -6.93 8.02
CA LEU A 84 -8.39 -5.64 7.55
C LEU A 84 -7.26 -4.61 7.51
N MET A 85 -7.31 -3.73 6.52
CA MET A 85 -6.28 -2.70 6.28
C MET A 85 -6.29 -1.58 7.32
#